data_AF-A0A0Q3G200-F1
#
_entry.id   AF-A0A0Q3G200-F1
#
_cell.length_a   1.000
_cell.length_b   1.000
_cell.length_c   1.000
_cell.angle_alpha   90.00
_cell.angle_beta   90.00
_cell.angle_gamma   90.00
#
_symmetry.space_group_name_H-M   'P 1'
#
loop_
_entity.id
_entity.type
_entity.pdbx_description
1 polymer ?
#
loop_
_entity_poly.entity_id
_entity_poly.type
_entity_poly.pdbx_seq_one_letter_code
_entity_poly.pdbx_strand_id
1 'polypeptide(L)'
;MALRNLISVGVSALCWTIWRTRNDACFKFTYPRDPANLVFIFCYWLKYWAIMQRTEAREILELGVQMVQLVVSEILHPRHGAHGWSLFQRRIDC
;
A
#
# COMPACT_ATOMS: atom_id res chain seq x y z
N MET A 1 20.57 -13.17 -6.49
CA MET A 1 19.34 -14.00 -6.45
C MET A 1 18.24 -13.42 -5.55
N ALA A 2 18.57 -12.60 -4.54
CA ALA A 2 17.59 -12.01 -3.61
C ALA A 2 16.63 -10.98 -4.23
N LEU A 3 17.09 -10.12 -5.16
CA LEU A 3 16.26 -9.04 -5.72
C LEU A 3 15.02 -9.54 -6.48
N ARG A 4 15.15 -10.62 -7.26
CA ARG A 4 14.01 -11.20 -7.99
C ARG A 4 12.91 -11.68 -7.04
N ASN A 5 13.31 -12.29 -5.92
CA ASN A 5 12.37 -12.77 -4.91
C ASN A 5 11.68 -11.59 -4.21
N LEU A 6 12.42 -10.53 -3.90
CA LEU A 6 11.87 -9.29 -3.35
C LEU A 6 10.84 -8.65 -4.28
N ILE A 7 11.15 -8.57 -5.58
CA ILE A 7 10.22 -8.05 -6.60
C ILE A 7 8.96 -8.92 -6.67
N SER A 8 9.11 -10.26 -6.66
CA SER A 8 7.94 -11.14 -6.67
C SER A 8 7.04 -10.97 -5.45
N VAL A 9 7.62 -10.78 -4.26
CA VAL A 9 6.86 -10.50 -3.03
C VAL A 9 6.15 -9.14 -3.14
N GLY A 10 6.84 -8.12 -3.65
CA GLY A 10 6.28 -6.80 -3.89
C GLY A 10 5.08 -6.81 -4.83
N VAL A 11 5.23 -7.44 -5.99
CA VAL A 11 4.14 -7.57 -6.98
C VAL A 11 2.98 -8.38 -6.39
N SER A 12 3.28 -9.48 -5.70
CA SER A 12 2.24 -10.29 -5.06
C SER A 12 1.46 -9.48 -4.02
N ALA A 13 2.14 -8.66 -3.21
CA ALA A 13 1.51 -7.88 -2.15
C ALA A 13 0.62 -6.78 -2.74
N LEU A 14 1.03 -6.21 -3.87
CA LEU A 14 0.23 -5.23 -4.61
C LEU A 14 -1.02 -5.87 -5.20
N CYS A 15 -0.87 -6.99 -5.91
CA CYS A 15 -1.99 -7.75 -6.46
C CYS A 15 -2.98 -8.15 -5.36
N TRP A 16 -2.47 -8.62 -4.22
CA TRP A 16 -3.29 -8.99 -3.07
C TRP A 16 -4.02 -7.81 -2.45
N THR A 17 -3.36 -6.65 -2.34
CA THR A 17 -3.99 -5.42 -1.85
C THR A 17 -5.15 -4.99 -2.75
N ILE A 18 -4.93 -4.97 -4.07
CA ILE A 18 -5.97 -4.62 -5.05
C ILE A 18 -7.14 -5.60 -4.96
N TRP A 19 -6.86 -6.90 -4.95
CA TRP A 19 -7.88 -7.92 -4.86
C TRP A 19 -8.71 -7.78 -3.58
N ARG A 20 -8.06 -7.60 -2.42
CA ARG A 20 -8.74 -7.47 -1.13
C ARG A 20 -9.59 -6.20 -1.05
N THR A 21 -9.10 -5.07 -1.57
CA THR A 21 -9.86 -3.83 -1.65
C THR A 21 -11.09 -3.97 -2.53
N ARG A 22 -10.98 -4.62 -3.70
CA ARG A 22 -12.16 -4.88 -4.55
C ARG A 22 -13.14 -5.82 -3.86
N ASN A 23 -12.66 -6.84 -3.18
CA ASN A 23 -13.49 -7.77 -2.43
C ASN A 23 -14.24 -7.06 -1.29
N ASP A 24 -13.57 -6.22 -0.51
CA ASP A 24 -14.20 -5.44 0.56
C ASP A 24 -15.25 -4.45 0.00
N ALA A 25 -15.02 -3.86 -1.17
CA ALA A 25 -16.01 -3.04 -1.85
C ALA A 25 -17.25 -3.84 -2.31
N CYS A 26 -17.05 -5.03 -2.90
CA CYS A 26 -18.15 -5.87 -3.39
C CYS A 26 -18.96 -6.54 -2.26
N PHE A 27 -18.30 -7.02 -1.20
CA PHE A 27 -18.95 -7.83 -0.16
C PHE A 27 -19.31 -7.06 1.11
N LYS A 28 -18.55 -6.00 1.44
CA LYS A 28 -18.78 -5.19 2.65
C LYS A 28 -19.30 -3.80 2.33
N PHE A 29 -19.43 -3.45 1.05
CA PHE A 29 -19.77 -2.10 0.57
C PHE A 29 -18.84 -1.01 1.13
N THR A 30 -17.63 -1.39 1.53
CA THR A 30 -16.63 -0.49 2.11
C THR A 30 -15.65 -0.07 1.03
N TYR A 31 -15.86 1.11 0.48
CA TYR A 31 -14.91 1.71 -0.45
C TYR A 31 -13.72 2.32 0.31
N PRO A 32 -12.51 2.24 -0.25
CA PRO A 32 -11.37 2.95 0.31
C PRO A 32 -11.64 4.46 0.21
N ARG A 33 -11.92 5.11 1.35
CA ARG A 33 -12.13 6.57 1.42
C ARG A 33 -10.86 7.36 1.11
N ASP A 34 -9.71 6.74 1.30
CA ASP A 34 -8.42 7.41 1.18
C ASP A 34 -7.39 6.47 0.52
N PRO A 35 -6.71 6.92 -0.55
CA PRO A 35 -5.69 6.12 -1.22
C PRO A 35 -4.45 5.87 -0.34
N ALA A 36 -4.15 6.71 0.65
CA ALA A 36 -3.13 6.43 1.67
C ALA A 36 -3.42 5.12 2.38
N ASN A 37 -4.70 4.86 2.70
CA ASN A 37 -5.10 3.64 3.37
C ASN A 37 -4.73 2.39 2.55
N LEU A 38 -4.84 2.47 1.21
CA LEU A 38 -4.40 1.39 0.32
C LEU A 38 -2.90 1.17 0.41
N VAL A 39 -2.11 2.25 0.46
CA VAL A 39 -0.65 2.15 0.59
C VAL A 39 -0.26 1.59 1.96
N PHE A 40 -0.95 1.96 3.04
CA PHE A 40 -0.73 1.39 4.37
C PHE A 40 -1.09 -0.10 4.43
N ILE A 41 -2.18 -0.54 3.78
CA ILE A 41 -2.54 -1.96 3.67
C ILE A 41 -1.47 -2.72 2.88
N PHE A 42 -0.97 -2.15 1.78
CA PHE A 42 0.13 -2.73 1.02
C PHE A 42 1.41 -2.87 1.86
N CYS A 43 1.81 -1.82 2.56
CA CYS A 43 2.95 -1.84 3.48
C CYS A 43 2.80 -2.87 4.60
N TYR A 44 1.57 -3.05 5.12
CA TYR A 44 1.27 -4.09 6.10
C TYR A 44 1.52 -5.49 5.54
N TRP A 45 1.07 -5.78 4.31
CA TRP A 45 1.30 -7.08 3.68
C TRP A 45 2.77 -7.31 3.36
N LEU A 46 3.50 -6.29 2.92
CA LEU A 46 4.94 -6.38 2.71
C LEU A 46 5.67 -6.78 3.99
N LYS A 47 5.35 -6.14 5.12
CA LYS A 47 5.92 -6.50 6.44
C LYS A 47 5.52 -7.91 6.85
N TYR A 48 4.25 -8.27 6.68
CA TYR A 48 3.75 -9.59 7.04
C TYR A 48 4.42 -10.70 6.21
N TRP A 49 4.68 -10.48 4.93
CA TRP A 49 5.34 -11.45 4.05
C TRP A 49 6.85 -11.38 4.08
N ALA A 50 7.45 -10.32 4.64
CA ALA A 50 8.89 -10.23 4.84
C ALA A 50 9.43 -11.35 5.76
N ILE A 51 8.59 -11.92 6.65
CA ILE A 51 8.96 -13.09 7.46
C ILE A 51 9.28 -14.33 6.62
N MET A 52 8.75 -14.41 5.39
CA MET A 52 9.01 -15.52 4.47
C MET A 52 10.33 -15.37 3.69
N GLN A 53 11.00 -14.21 3.80
CA GLN A 53 12.27 -13.94 3.13
C GLN A 53 13.47 -14.23 4.05
N ARG A 54 14.66 -14.39 3.45
CA ARG A 54 15.92 -14.46 4.20
C ARG A 54 16.18 -13.15 4.95
N THR A 55 16.89 -13.22 6.08
CA THR A 55 17.14 -12.10 7.00
C THR A 55 17.58 -10.82 6.29
N GLU A 56 18.58 -10.89 5.40
CA GLU A 56 19.08 -9.73 4.64
C GLU A 56 18.00 -9.08 3.75
N ALA A 57 17.18 -9.90 3.10
CA ALA A 57 16.11 -9.43 2.22
C ALA A 57 14.94 -8.84 3.02
N ARG A 58 14.70 -9.35 4.22
CA ARG A 58 13.71 -8.82 5.16
C ARG A 58 14.07 -7.42 5.64
N GLU A 59 15.32 -7.17 6.02
CA GLU A 59 15.76 -5.84 6.46
C GLU A 59 15.58 -4.78 5.36
N ILE A 60 15.92 -5.13 4.11
CA ILE A 60 15.71 -4.27 2.94
C ILE A 60 14.21 -3.95 2.74
N LEU A 61 13.34 -4.95 2.88
CA LEU A 61 11.89 -4.77 2.78
C LEU A 61 11.37 -3.86 3.90
N GLU A 62 11.81 -4.07 5.13
CA GLU A 62 11.36 -3.28 6.28
C GLU A 62 11.78 -1.81 6.15
N LEU A 63 13.01 -1.53 5.71
CA LEU A 63 13.48 -0.18 5.40
C LEU A 63 12.67 0.45 4.26
N GLY A 64 12.42 -0.31 3.18
CA GLY A 64 11.61 0.16 2.06
C GLY A 64 10.18 0.52 2.49
N VAL A 65 9.57 -0.30 3.36
CA VAL A 65 8.25 -0.01 3.92
C VAL A 65 8.27 1.27 4.76
N GLN A 66 9.27 1.45 5.63
CA GLN A 66 9.38 2.67 6.44
C GLN A 66 9.51 3.93 5.57
N MET A 67 10.32 3.88 4.51
CA MET A 67 10.46 4.99 3.57
C MET A 67 9.15 5.32 2.86
N VAL A 68 8.43 4.31 2.37
CA VAL A 68 7.13 4.52 1.72
C VAL A 68 6.13 5.13 2.71
N GLN A 69 6.06 4.62 3.94
CA GLN A 69 5.16 5.16 4.96
C GLN A 69 5.47 6.63 5.30
N LEU A 70 6.75 7.00 5.40
CA LEU A 70 7.18 8.38 5.61
C LEU A 70 6.77 9.28 4.45
N VAL A 71 7.09 8.89 3.21
CA VAL A 71 6.76 9.68 2.01
C VAL A 71 5.25 9.86 1.86
N VAL A 72 4.47 8.80 2.11
CA VAL A 72 3.00 8.85 2.11
C VAL A 72 2.50 9.82 3.18
N SER A 73 3.05 9.77 4.39
CA SER A 73 2.64 10.67 5.47
C SER A 73 2.98 12.13 5.20
N GLU A 74 4.11 12.42 4.54
CA GLU A 74 4.53 13.77 4.16
C GLU A 74 3.67 14.34 3.03
N ILE A 75 3.45 13.55 1.98
CA ILE A 75 2.71 13.99 0.78
C ILE A 75 1.21 14.10 1.07
N LEU A 76 0.66 13.16 1.83
CA LEU A 76 -0.78 13.08 2.11
C LEU A 76 -1.15 13.79 3.41
N HIS A 77 -0.20 14.45 4.07
CA HIS A 77 -0.49 15.27 5.25
C HIS A 77 -1.52 16.36 4.88
N PRO A 78 -2.51 16.65 5.77
CA PRO A 78 -3.56 17.63 5.50
C PRO A 78 -3.04 19.02 5.11
N ARG A 79 -1.79 19.34 5.51
CA ARG A 79 -1.12 20.62 5.25
C ARG A 79 -0.66 20.80 3.79
N HIS A 80 -0.48 19.73 3.00
CA HIS A 80 0.04 19.80 1.63
C HIS A 80 -0.84 19.14 0.55
N GLY A 81 -1.75 18.20 0.89
CA GLY A 81 -2.36 17.31 -0.12
C GLY A 81 -3.89 17.33 -0.27
N ALA A 82 -4.66 17.96 0.62
CA ALA A 82 -6.13 17.79 0.65
C ALA A 82 -6.89 18.37 -0.58
N HIS A 83 -6.23 19.16 -1.42
CA HIS A 83 -6.87 19.85 -2.55
C HIS A 83 -6.93 18.99 -3.83
N GLY A 84 -5.99 18.05 -4.02
CA GLY A 84 -5.93 17.20 -5.21
C GLY A 84 -6.79 15.94 -5.14
N TRP A 85 -6.91 15.35 -3.94
CA TRP A 85 -7.61 14.06 -3.74
C TRP A 85 -9.13 14.18 -3.65
N SER A 86 -9.63 15.30 -3.13
CA SER A 86 -11.08 15.60 -3.15
C SER A 86 -11.64 15.68 -4.58
N LEU A 87 -10.82 16.06 -5.57
CA LEU A 87 -11.19 16.08 -6.99
C LEU A 87 -11.25 14.67 -7.60
N PHE A 88 -10.39 13.74 -7.16
CA PHE A 88 -10.41 12.35 -7.63
C PHE A 88 -11.60 11.57 -7.05
N GLN A 89 -11.91 11.77 -5.77
CA GLN A 89 -13.07 11.17 -5.11
C GLN A 89 -14.38 11.52 -5.86
N ARG A 90 -14.56 12.81 -6.19
CA ARG A 90 -15.73 13.30 -6.96
C ARG A 90 -15.88 12.63 -8.34
N ARG A 91 -14.81 12.10 -8.94
CA ARG A 91 -14.86 11.45 -10.25
C ARG A 91 -15.27 9.98 -10.18
N ILE A 92 -15.06 9.32 -9.05
CA ILE A 92 -15.45 7.90 -8.84
C ILE A 92 -16.90 7.79 -8.35
N ASP A 93 -17.39 8.79 -7.61
CA ASP A 93 -18.77 8.86 -7.13
C ASP A 93 -19.78 9.36 -8.21
N CYS A 94 -19.38 9.39 -9.50
CA CYS A 94 -20.24 9.69 -10.66
C CYS A 94 -20.61 8.39 -11.38
#